data_AF-A0A7J8X005-F1
#
_entry.id   AF-A0A7J8X005-F1
#
_cell.length_a   1.000
_cell.length_b   1.000
_cell.length_c   1.000
_cell.angle_alpha   90.00
_cell.angle_beta   90.00
_cell.angle_gamma   90.00
#
_symmetry.space_group_name_H-M   'P 1'
#
loop_
_entity.id
_entity.type
_entity.pdbx_description
1 polymer ?
#
loop_
_entity_poly.entity_id
_entity_poly.type
_entity_poly.pdbx_seq_one_letter_code
_entity_poly.pdbx_strand_id
1 'polypeptide(L)'
;MDPYVILTCRTQEQKSSVASGSEPVWNENFIFNVSEGAEELKLKIMDSDIGNDDFVGEAEICLKSVLREGRIPPTAYNIVKNKEFCGEIKVGLTFNPE
;
A
#
# COMPACT_ATOMS: atom_id res chain seq x y z
N MET A 1 -0.86 9.96 15.92
CA MET A 1 -0.73 9.32 14.61
C MET A 1 -2.02 8.60 14.35
N ASP A 2 -2.68 9.11 13.32
CA ASP A 2 -3.92 8.63 12.76
C ASP A 2 -3.66 8.31 11.27
N PRO A 3 -2.93 7.22 10.99
CA PRO A 3 -2.41 6.98 9.66
C PRO A 3 -3.46 6.40 8.71
N TYR A 4 -3.32 6.72 7.44
CA TYR A 4 -4.04 6.09 6.34
C TYR A 4 -3.10 5.83 5.16
N VAL A 5 -3.51 4.91 4.29
CA VAL A 5 -2.73 4.48 3.13
C VAL A 5 -3.42 4.92 1.86
N ILE A 6 -2.68 5.57 0.97
CA ILE A 6 -3.07 5.82 -0.41
C ILE A 6 -2.44 4.72 -1.26
N LEU A 7 -3.28 3.94 -1.95
CA LEU A 7 -2.89 2.85 -2.81
C LEU A 7 -3.06 3.29 -4.27
N THR A 8 -1.98 3.27 -5.04
CA THR A 8 -1.99 3.69 -6.45
C THR A 8 -1.50 2.55 -7.34
N CYS A 9 -2.35 2.12 -8.26
CA CYS A 9 -2.01 1.21 -9.34
C CYS A 9 -2.31 1.89 -10.67
N ARG A 10 -1.25 2.36 -11.35
CA ARG A 10 -1.34 3.26 -12.51
C ARG A 10 -2.18 4.52 -12.24
N THR A 11 -3.34 4.62 -12.88
CA THR A 11 -4.28 5.74 -12.81
C THR A 11 -5.39 5.51 -11.80
N GLN A 12 -5.44 4.33 -11.16
CA GLN A 12 -6.40 4.02 -10.12
C GLN A 12 -5.77 4.34 -8.77
N GLU A 13 -6.41 5.24 -8.02
CA GLU A 13 -6.05 5.58 -6.64
C GLU A 13 -7.22 5.21 -5.72
N GLN A 14 -6.91 4.54 -4.61
CA GLN A 14 -7.85 4.26 -3.53
C GLN A 14 -7.20 4.62 -2.20
N LYS A 15 -8.02 4.93 -1.19
CA LYS A 15 -7.54 5.31 0.14
C LYS A 15 -8.16 4.40 1.19
N SER A 16 -7.37 4.02 2.18
CA SER A 16 -7.88 3.32 3.35
C SER A 16 -8.65 4.25 4.28
N SER A 17 -9.36 3.66 5.23
CA SER A 17 -9.79 4.40 6.41
C SER A 17 -8.58 4.90 7.21
N VAL A 18 -8.81 5.94 8.00
CA VAL A 18 -7.87 6.40 9.01
C VAL A 18 -7.87 5.39 10.17
N ALA A 19 -6.70 4.85 10.49
CA ALA A 19 -6.47 4.01 11.67
C ALA A 19 -5.90 4.86 12.81
N SER A 20 -5.70 4.27 13.99
CA SER A 20 -5.13 4.97 15.14
C SER A 20 -4.01 4.16 15.81
N GLY A 21 -3.01 4.87 16.33
CA GLY A 21 -1.91 4.28 17.09
C GLY A 21 -0.64 4.03 16.27
N SER A 22 0.38 3.47 16.93
CA SER A 22 1.72 3.24 16.35
C SER A 22 1.85 1.95 15.54
N GLU A 23 0.91 1.02 15.70
CA GLU A 23 0.83 -0.24 14.95
C GLU A 23 -0.58 -0.35 14.32
N PRO A 24 -0.90 0.52 13.35
CA PRO A 24 -2.23 0.58 12.75
C PRO A 24 -2.57 -0.73 12.03
N VAL A 25 -3.82 -1.16 12.16
CA VAL A 25 -4.37 -2.33 11.45
C VAL A 25 -5.60 -1.89 10.68
N TRP A 26 -5.51 -1.92 9.35
CA TRP A 26 -6.64 -1.61 8.47
C TRP A 26 -7.51 -2.84 8.20
N ASN A 27 -6.91 -3.99 7.86
CA ASN A 27 -7.62 -5.19 7.40
C ASN A 27 -8.63 -4.90 6.26
N GLU A 28 -8.30 -3.96 5.39
CA GLU A 28 -9.10 -3.55 4.25
C GLU A 28 -8.65 -4.26 2.97
N ASN A 29 -9.59 -4.43 2.03
CA ASN A 29 -9.32 -5.01 0.72
C ASN A 29 -9.63 -3.98 -0.37
N PHE A 30 -8.70 -3.84 -1.31
CA PHE A 30 -8.83 -2.94 -2.46
C PHE A 30 -8.72 -3.75 -3.75
N ILE A 31 -9.60 -3.46 -4.70
CA ILE A 31 -9.62 -4.12 -6.00
C ILE A 31 -9.14 -3.14 -7.06
N PHE A 32 -8.13 -3.54 -7.83
CA PHE A 32 -7.59 -2.76 -8.93
C PHE A 32 -7.69 -3.55 -10.22
N ASN A 33 -8.09 -2.89 -11.30
CA ASN A 33 -8.05 -3.50 -12.63
C ASN A 33 -6.60 -3.49 -13.14
N VAL A 34 -6.00 -4.66 -13.29
CA VAL A 34 -4.61 -4.81 -13.75
C VAL A 34 -4.62 -5.06 -15.25
N SER A 35 -4.22 -4.08 -16.05
CA SER A 35 -4.06 -4.20 -17.50
C SER A 35 -2.59 -4.38 -17.92
N GLU A 36 -2.29 -4.36 -19.22
CA GLU A 36 -0.94 -4.46 -19.78
C GLU A 36 -0.09 -3.20 -19.49
N GLY A 37 1.03 -3.35 -18.76
CA GLY A 37 1.88 -2.25 -18.26
C GLY A 37 1.77 -1.91 -16.75
N ALA A 38 1.04 -2.70 -15.96
CA ALA A 38 0.87 -2.49 -14.51
C ALA A 38 1.95 -3.30 -13.80
N GLU A 39 3.08 -2.65 -13.53
CA GLU A 39 4.25 -3.32 -12.99
C GLU A 39 4.33 -3.27 -11.47
N GLU A 40 3.68 -2.29 -10.84
CA GLU A 40 3.81 -1.98 -9.42
C GLU A 40 2.52 -1.43 -8.80
N LEU A 41 2.37 -1.69 -7.51
CA LEU A 41 1.42 -1.04 -6.62
C LEU A 41 2.21 -0.13 -5.67
N LYS A 42 1.89 1.16 -5.68
CA LYS A 42 2.47 2.15 -4.77
C LYS A 42 1.59 2.31 -3.55
N LEU A 43 2.22 2.32 -2.38
CA LEU A 43 1.59 2.56 -1.10
C LEU A 43 2.22 3.81 -0.52
N LYS A 44 1.41 4.83 -0.25
CA LYS A 44 1.83 6.05 0.41
C LYS A 44 1.14 6.15 1.76
N ILE A 45 1.92 6.23 2.83
CA ILE A 45 1.42 6.33 4.19
C ILE A 45 1.41 7.80 4.57
N MET A 46 0.25 8.25 5.00
CA MET A 46 -0.02 9.61 5.44
C MET A 46 -0.53 9.56 6.87
N ASP A 47 -0.20 10.56 7.69
CA ASP A 47 -0.79 10.77 9.02
C ASP A 47 -1.85 11.85 8.92
N SER A 48 -3.09 11.56 9.31
CA SER A 48 -4.16 12.55 9.29
C SER A 48 -4.10 13.39 10.55
N ASP A 49 -3.72 14.66 10.40
CA ASP A 49 -3.68 15.64 11.48
C ASP A 49 -4.69 16.76 11.23
N ILE A 50 -5.05 17.51 12.28
CA ILE A 50 -5.93 18.67 12.16
C ILE A 50 -5.19 19.77 11.36
N GLY A 51 -5.40 19.80 10.05
CA GLY A 51 -4.97 20.87 9.15
C GLY A 51 -4.28 20.37 7.89
N ASN A 52 -3.13 19.69 8.02
CA ASN A 52 -2.40 19.14 6.89
C ASN A 52 -1.94 17.73 7.21
N ASP A 53 -2.14 16.80 6.29
CA ASP A 53 -1.73 15.42 6.46
C ASP A 53 -0.22 15.27 6.20
N ASP A 54 0.49 14.68 7.16
CA ASP A 54 1.93 14.51 7.09
C ASP A 54 2.32 13.24 6.33
N PHE A 55 3.27 13.36 5.40
CA PHE A 55 3.81 12.18 4.72
C PHE A 55 4.70 11.37 5.66
N VAL A 56 4.34 10.10 5.92
CA VAL A 56 5.08 9.21 6.82
C VAL A 56 6.13 8.39 6.07
N GLY A 57 5.80 7.91 4.87
CA GLY A 57 6.70 7.12 4.03
C GLY A 57 5.94 6.36 2.94
N GLU A 58 6.68 5.63 2.11
CA GLU A 58 6.10 4.89 0.98
C GLU A 58 6.70 3.50 0.82
N ALA A 59 5.96 2.63 0.15
CA ALA A 59 6.43 1.33 -0.31
C ALA A 59 5.98 1.08 -1.74
N GLU A 60 6.79 0.36 -2.50
CA GLU A 60 6.50 -0.06 -3.87
C GLU A 60 6.52 -1.58 -3.95
N ILE A 61 5.42 -2.17 -4.41
CA ILE A 61 5.25 -3.61 -4.50
C ILE A 61 5.20 -4.03 -5.96
N CYS A 62 6.16 -4.85 -6.40
CA CYS A 62 6.18 -5.38 -7.75
C CYS A 62 5.04 -6.37 -7.98
N LEU A 63 4.17 -6.08 -8.94
CA LEU A 63 3.04 -6.92 -9.30
C LEU A 63 3.44 -8.17 -10.10
N LYS A 64 4.64 -8.20 -10.70
CA LYS A 64 5.14 -9.36 -11.47
C LYS A 64 5.12 -10.66 -10.65
N SER A 65 5.41 -10.57 -9.35
CA SER A 65 5.38 -11.73 -8.45
C SER A 65 3.96 -12.26 -8.25
N VAL A 66 2.96 -11.41 -7.99
CA VAL A 66 1.57 -11.88 -7.83
C VAL A 66 0.96 -12.34 -9.15
N LEU A 67 1.32 -11.69 -10.27
CA LEU A 67 0.88 -12.12 -11.60
C LEU A 67 1.40 -13.50 -11.99
N ARG A 68 2.59 -13.88 -11.51
CA ARG A 68 3.19 -15.19 -11.74
C ARG A 68 2.67 -16.25 -10.77
N GLU A 69 2.63 -15.95 -9.49
CA GLU A 69 2.32 -16.90 -8.41
C GLU A 69 0.80 -16.99 -8.12
N GLY A 70 0.00 -16.06 -8.65
CA GLY A 70 -1.44 -15.93 -8.41
C GLY A 70 -1.80 -15.36 -7.03
N ARG A 71 -0.99 -15.64 -6.00
CA ARG A 71 -1.20 -15.13 -4.64
C ARG A 71 0.12 -14.91 -3.92
N ILE A 72 0.21 -13.77 -3.22
CA ILE A 72 1.25 -13.47 -2.25
C ILE A 72 0.57 -13.37 -0.88
N PRO A 73 0.95 -14.21 0.12
CA PRO A 73 0.41 -14.10 1.46
C PRO A 73 0.77 -12.74 2.08
N PRO A 74 0.13 -12.32 3.19
CA PRO A 74 0.50 -11.11 3.91
C PRO A 74 2.01 -11.07 4.19
N THR A 75 2.70 -10.21 3.44
CA THR A 75 4.16 -10.09 3.44
C THR A 75 4.54 -8.69 3.86
N ALA A 76 5.62 -8.56 4.64
CA ALA A 76 6.14 -7.28 5.07
C ALA A 76 6.88 -6.57 3.92
N TYR A 77 6.58 -5.28 3.74
CA TYR A 77 7.24 -4.39 2.81
C TYR A 77 7.81 -3.20 3.56
N ASN A 78 9.05 -2.84 3.25
CA ASN A 78 9.72 -1.73 3.89
C ASN A 78 9.08 -0.41 3.49
N ILE A 79 8.74 0.40 4.49
CA ILE A 79 8.38 1.80 4.31
C ILE A 79 9.65 2.61 4.30
N VAL A 80 9.81 3.43 3.26
CA VAL A 80 10.97 4.29 3.05
C VAL A 80 10.52 5.74 2.97
N LYS A 81 11.27 6.65 3.59
CA LYS A 81 11.12 8.11 3.42
C LYS A 81 12.52 8.69 3.25
N ASN A 82 12.73 9.50 2.22
CA ASN A 82 14.04 10.11 1.93
C ASN A 82 15.21 9.11 1.86
N LYS A 83 14.97 7.90 1.33
CA LYS A 83 15.93 6.77 1.25
C LYS A 83 16.29 6.13 2.61
N GLU A 84 15.61 6.50 3.69
CA GLU A 84 15.77 5.89 5.01
C GLU A 84 14.60 4.96 5.32
N PHE A 85 14.89 3.85 6.00
CA PHE A 85 13.88 2.92 6.48
C PHE A 85 13.08 3.55 7.64
N CYS A 86 11.76 3.52 7.56
CA CYS A 86 10.85 4.13 8.52
C CYS A 86 9.88 3.14 9.17
N GLY A 87 9.90 1.87 8.78
CA GLY A 87 9.02 0.83 9.29
C GLY A 87 8.63 -0.17 8.23
N GLU A 88 7.60 -0.96 8.50
CA GLU A 88 7.09 -1.97 7.59
C GLU A 88 5.56 -1.93 7.51
N ILE A 89 5.01 -2.33 6.36
CA ILE A 89 3.59 -2.58 6.16
C ILE A 89 3.38 -4.01 5.67
N LYS A 90 2.38 -4.70 6.22
CA LYS A 90 2.03 -6.06 5.78
C LYS A 90 0.90 -6.00 4.76
N VAL A 91 1.14 -6.54 3.57
CA VAL A 91 0.16 -6.57 2.47
C VAL A 91 0.10 -7.96 1.87
N GLY A 92 -1.11 -8.48 1.70
CA GLY A 92 -1.38 -9.68 0.90
C GLY A 92 -1.88 -9.28 -0.48
N LEU A 93 -1.49 -10.01 -1.51
CA LEU A 93 -1.94 -9.78 -2.88
C LEU A 93 -2.57 -11.04 -3.45
N THR A 94 -3.68 -10.89 -4.17
CA THR A 94 -4.28 -11.97 -4.94
C THR A 94 -4.56 -11.44 -6.32
N PHE A 95 -4.16 -12.20 -7.35
CA PHE A 95 -4.49 -11.91 -8.73
C PHE A 95 -5.57 -12.87 -9.20
N ASN A 96 -6.67 -12.31 -9.67
CA ASN A 96 -7.80 -13.04 -10.21
C ASN A 96 -7.85 -12.77 -11.72
N PRO A 97 -7.33 -13.68 -12.57
CA PRO A 97 -7.51 -13.56 -14.02
C PRO A 97 -9.00 -13.66 -14.34
N GLU A 98 -9.48 -12.85 -15.29
CA GLU A 98 -10.82 -12.97 -15.86
C GLU A 98 -11.00 -14.30 -16.61
#